data_AF-A0A1I3WJE7-F1
#
_entry.id   AF-A0A1I3WJE7-F1
#
_cell.length_a   1.000
_cell.length_b   1.000
_cell.length_c   1.000
_cell.angle_alpha   90.00
_cell.angle_beta   90.00
_cell.angle_gamma   90.00
#
_symmetry.space_group_name_H-M   'P 1'
#
loop_
_entity.id
_entity.type
_entity.pdbx_description
1 polymer ?
#
loop_
_entity_poly.entity_id
_entity_poly.type
_entity_poly.pdbx_seq_one_letter_code
_entity_poly.pdbx_strand_id
1 'polypeptide(L)' 'MSSIIAALSLVFKELLMFVAYVKNNAFPQPLPDTEEEKYLRLMAKGDPYARNKLIEHNLRLVAHIVNTLKTQSNVKLIG' A
#
# COMPACT_ATOMS: atom_id res chain seq x y z
N MET A 1 -41.34 11.46 -0.10
CA MET A 1 -40.69 10.22 0.40
C MET A 1 -39.48 9.81 -0.46
N SER A 2 -39.58 9.78 -1.80
CA SER A 2 -38.46 9.36 -2.67
C SER A 2 -37.26 10.31 -2.70
N SER A 3 -37.45 11.61 -2.47
CA SER A 3 -36.36 12.61 -2.43
C SER A 3 -35.42 12.42 -1.24
N ILE A 4 -35.96 12.01 -0.08
CA ILE A 4 -35.15 11.74 1.12
C ILE A 4 -34.32 10.47 0.90
N ILE A 5 -34.90 9.42 0.31
CA ILE A 5 -34.20 8.18 -0.01
C ILE A 5 -33.09 8.42 -1.04
N ALA A 6 -33.34 9.26 -2.05
CA ALA A 6 -32.34 9.64 -3.04
C ALA A 6 -31.18 10.43 -2.41
N ALA A 7 -31.47 11.42 -1.55
CA ALA A 7 -30.45 12.18 -0.83
C ALA A 7 -29.61 11.28 0.08
N LEU A 8 -30.25 10.33 0.79
CA LEU A 8 -29.57 9.36 1.64
C LEU A 8 -28.63 8.45 0.84
N SER A 9 -29.08 8.02 -0.35
CA SER A 9 -28.31 7.16 -1.25
C SER A 9 -27.07 7.87 -1.79
N LEU A 10 -27.16 9.17 -2.07
CA LEU A 10 -26.02 9.98 -2.49
C LEU A 10 -25.00 10.11 -1.37
N VAL A 11 -25.43 10.45 -0.15
CA VAL A 11 -24.54 10.53 1.02
C VAL A 11 -23.86 9.19 1.30
N PHE A 12 -24.58 8.07 1.16
CA PHE A 12 -24.03 6.73 1.34
C PHE A 12 -22.98 6.38 0.26
N LYS A 13 -23.21 6.78 -0.99
CA LYS A 13 -22.24 6.60 -2.08
C LYS A 13 -20.94 7.37 -1.82
N GLU A 14 -21.04 8.62 -1.39
CA GLU A 14 -19.87 9.43 -1.02
C GLU A 14 -19.11 8.82 0.16
N LEU A 15 -19.82 8.29 1.16
CA LEU A 15 -19.21 7.59 2.29
C LEU A 15 -18.47 6.32 1.85
N LEU A 16 -19.06 5.51 0.96
CA LEU A 16 -18.40 4.33 0.40
C LEU A 16 -17.15 4.70 -0.41
N MET A 17 -17.23 5.77 -1.22
CA MET A 17 -16.09 6.27 -1.98
C MET A 17 -14.97 6.76 -1.06
N PHE A 18 -15.31 7.46 0.02
CA PHE A 18 -14.35 7.90 1.03
C PHE A 18 -13.67 6.73 1.75
N VAL A 19 -14.43 5.73 2.19
CA VAL A 19 -13.88 4.52 2.82
C VAL A 19 -12.97 3.75 1.86
N ALA A 20 -13.36 3.64 0.59
CA ALA A 20 -12.54 3.01 -0.45
C ALA A 20 -11.24 3.80 -0.70
N TYR A 21 -11.32 5.13 -0.74
CA TYR A 21 -10.17 6.01 -0.92
C TYR A 21 -9.18 5.89 0.24
N VAL A 22 -9.65 5.92 1.49
CA VAL A 22 -8.80 5.81 2.68
C VAL A 22 -8.10 4.45 2.75
N LYS A 23 -8.75 3.38 2.31
CA LYS A 23 -8.16 2.02 2.29
C LYS A 23 -7.27 1.73 1.09
N ASN A 24 -7.13 2.64 0.12
CA ASN A 24 -6.44 2.36 -1.14
C ASN A 24 -4.90 2.33 -1.05
N ASN A 25 -4.33 2.41 0.16
CA ASN A 25 -2.90 2.19 0.37
C ASN A 25 -2.62 0.68 0.47
N ALA A 26 -2.67 -0.01 -0.67
CA ALA A 26 -2.38 -1.44 -0.76
C ALA A 26 -0.99 -1.84 -0.22
N PHE A 27 -0.10 -0.87 -0.03
CA PHE A 27 1.20 -1.04 0.62
C PHE A 27 1.40 -0.03 1.75
N PRO A 28 1.88 -0.47 2.93
CA PRO A 28 2.21 0.44 4.02
C PRO A 28 3.32 1.43 3.61
N GLN A 29 3.32 2.61 4.25
CA GLN A 29 4.37 3.62 4.04
C GLN A 29 5.73 3.12 4.53
N PRO A 30 6.86 3.68 4.05
CA PRO A 30 8.17 3.26 4.52
C PRO A 30 8.29 3.55 6.01
N LEU A 31 9.04 2.71 6.74
CA LEU A 31 9.32 2.98 8.13
C LEU A 31 10.22 4.22 8.25
N PRO A 32 10.08 5.03 9.31
CA PRO A 32 11.10 6.00 9.68
C PRO A 32 12.41 5.28 10.02
N ASP A 33 13.55 5.88 9.69
CA ASP A 33 14.88 5.31 9.89
C ASP A 33 15.11 4.74 11.30
N THR A 34 14.60 5.43 12.32
CA THR A 34 14.73 5.04 13.73
C THR A 34 13.96 3.76 14.08
N GLU A 35 12.76 3.57 13.51
CA GLU A 35 11.98 2.34 13.69
C GLU A 35 12.53 1.22 12.82
N GLU A 36 13.02 1.52 11.62
CA GLU A 36 13.68 0.53 10.77
C GLU A 36 14.91 -0.06 11.46
N GLU A 37 15.79 0.77 12.04
CA GLU A 37 16.95 0.30 12.80
C GLU A 37 16.56 -0.60 13.97
N LYS A 38 15.52 -0.19 14.72
CA LYS A 38 14.97 -0.99 15.83
C LYS A 38 14.45 -2.35 15.36
N TYR A 39 13.67 -2.40 14.28
CA TYR A 39 13.17 -3.66 13.75
C TYR A 39 14.25 -4.52 13.11
N LEU A 40 15.29 -3.92 12.51
CA LEU A 40 16.46 -4.66 12.03
C LEU A 40 17.21 -5.35 13.20
N ARG A 41 17.39 -4.64 14.32
CA ARG A 41 17.99 -5.22 15.54
C ARG A 41 17.14 -6.35 16.12
N LEU A 42 15.82 -6.22 16.11
CA LEU A 42 14.90 -7.27 16.58
C LEU A 42 14.87 -8.47 15.62
N MET A 43 14.89 -8.23 14.31
CA MET A 43 14.98 -9.27 13.29
C MET A 43 16.28 -10.06 13.42
N ALA A 44 17.41 -9.38 13.70
CA ALA A 44 18.70 -10.03 13.96
C ALA A 44 18.68 -10.94 15.19
N LYS A 45 17.77 -10.69 16.15
CA LYS A 45 17.52 -11.56 17.31
C LYS A 45 16.52 -12.69 17.03
N GLY A 46 16.01 -12.78 15.81
CA GLY A 46 15.06 -13.82 15.39
C GLY A 46 13.59 -13.48 15.63
N ASP A 47 13.23 -12.20 15.88
CA ASP A 47 11.83 -11.80 16.06
C ASP A 47 11.03 -11.91 14.74
N PRO A 48 10.04 -12.81 14.65
CA PRO A 48 9.24 -13.00 13.44
C PRO A 48 8.33 -11.80 13.14
N TYR A 49 7.91 -11.04 14.15
CA TYR A 49 7.10 -9.84 13.94
C TYR A 49 7.92 -8.74 13.27
N ALA A 50 9.14 -8.52 13.76
CA ALA A 50 10.07 -7.56 13.16
C ALA A 50 10.38 -7.91 11.70
N ARG A 51 10.63 -9.19 11.41
CA ARG A 51 10.81 -9.68 10.03
C ARG A 51 9.61 -9.37 9.13
N ASN A 52 8.41 -9.74 9.56
CA ASN A 52 7.20 -9.53 8.75
C ASN A 52 6.93 -8.04 8.51
N LYS A 53 7.12 -7.21 9.53
CA LYS A 53 6.95 -5.76 9.44
C LYS A 53 7.90 -5.14 8.42
N LEU A 54 9.19 -5.50 8.45
CA LEU A 54 10.17 -5.03 7.47
C LEU A 54 9.83 -5.49 6.05
N ILE A 55 9.38 -6.74 5.88
CA ILE A 55 8.95 -7.26 4.57
C ILE A 55 7.79 -6.45 4.01
N GLU A 56 6.71 -6.26 4.76
CA GLU A 56 5.51 -5.57 4.29
C GLU A 56 5.78 -4.12 3.84
N HIS A 57 6.65 -3.41 4.55
CA HIS A 57 7.01 -2.02 4.24
C HIS A 57 7.95 -1.95 3.02
N ASN A 58 8.81 -2.96 2.85
CA ASN A 58 9.73 -3.05 1.70
C ASN A 58 9.09 -3.68 0.45
N LEU A 59 7.93 -4.33 0.55
CA LEU A 59 7.18 -4.85 -0.62
C LEU A 59 6.82 -3.77 -1.63
N ARG A 60 6.65 -2.52 -1.19
CA ARG A 60 6.45 -1.38 -2.08
C ARG A 60 7.59 -1.21 -3.07
N LEU A 61 8.83 -1.36 -2.61
CA LEU A 61 10.02 -1.30 -3.45
C LEU A 61 9.99 -2.42 -4.50
N VAL A 62 9.60 -3.63 -4.09
CA VAL A 62 9.44 -4.78 -5.00
C VAL A 62 8.40 -4.47 -6.09
N ALA A 63 7.25 -3.92 -5.73
CA ALA A 63 6.22 -3.52 -6.70
C ALA A 63 6.74 -2.50 -7.71
N HIS A 64 7.52 -1.51 -7.25
CA HIS A 64 8.14 -0.53 -8.11
C HIS A 64 9.17 -1.17 -9.06
N ILE A 65 10.04 -2.05 -8.56
CA ILE A 65 11.06 -2.76 -9.38
C ILE A 65 10.37 -3.60 -10.47
N VAL A 66 9.35 -4.39 -10.13
CA VAL A 66 8.63 -5.23 -11.10
C VAL A 66 7.98 -4.38 -12.18
N ASN A 67 7.39 -3.23 -11.82
CA ASN A 67 6.82 -2.31 -12.78
C ASN A 67 7.88 -1.74 -13.73
N THR A 68 9.00 -1.29 -13.18
CA THR A 68 10.14 -0.79 -13.96
C THR A 68 10.66 -1.83 -14.95
N LEU A 69 10.80 -3.09 -14.52
CA LEU A 69 11.24 -4.20 -15.40
C LEU A 69 10.25 -4.48 -16.54
N LYS A 70 8.94 -4.43 -16.27
CA LYS A 70 7.88 -4.58 -17.29
C LYS A 70 7.90 -3.43 -18.30
N THR A 71 8.16 -2.21 -17.85
CA THR A 71 8.29 -1.04 -18.74
C THR A 71 9.52 -1.15 -19.62
N GLN A 72 10.68 -1.54 -19.07
CA GLN A 72 11.92 -1.73 -19.84
C GLN A 72 11.79 -2.81 -20.92
N SER A 73 11.08 -3.90 -20.63
CA SER A 73 10.84 -4.98 -21.62
C SER A 73 9.90 -4.54 -22.74
N ASN A 74 8.91 -3.69 -22.47
CA ASN A 74 8.12 -3.06 -23.54
C ASN A 74 8.95 -2.12 -24.40
N VAL A 75 9.77 -1.24 -23.81
CA VAL A 75 10.63 -0.30 -24.57
C VAL A 75 11.60 -1.04 -25.51
N LYS A 76 12.07 -2.23 -25.12
CA LYS A 76 12.97 -3.04 -25.95
C LYS A 76 12.28 -3.78 -27.11
N LEU A 77 10.94 -3.89 -27.10
CA LEU A 77 10.16 -4.53 -28.18
C LEU A 77 9.71 -3.56 -29.26
N ILE A 78 9.76 -2.25 -29.00
CA ILE A 78 9.39 -1.17 -29.93
C ILE A 78 10.62 -0.49 -30.58
N GLY A 79 11.85 -0.93 -30.25
CA GLY A 79 13.11 -0.39 -30.76
C GLY A 79 13.87 -1.36 -31.64
#